data_AF-A0A9E4PYX6-F1
#
_entry.id   AF-A0A9E4PYX6-F1
#
_cell.length_a   1.000
_cell.length_b   1.000
_cell.length_c   1.000
_cell.angle_alpha   90.00
_cell.angle_beta   90.00
_cell.angle_gamma   90.00
#
_symmetry.space_group_name_H-M   'P 1'
#
loop_
_entity.id
_entity.type
_entity.pdbx_description
1 polymer ?
#
loop_
_entity_poly.entity_id
_entity_poly.type
_entity_poly.pdbx_seq_one_letter_code
_entity_poly.pdbx_strand_id
1 'polypeptide(L)'
;AEFFQRHENREIFARWLDAGPGLGKDEILAAVRRDGDDEVTGQLDLLSEKPLIPLDTNSRAASLLEVASRLEERNLRNLKSEEVIRFAESPPDLEDGEHDDILRLNQQIKKNEGLRRGQVQEISG
;
A
#
# COMPACT_ATOMS: atom_id res chain seq x y z
N ALA A 1 -0.19 9.91 -2.48
CA ALA A 1 1.19 10.46 -2.50
C ALA A 1 2.18 9.61 -1.69
N GLU A 2 1.76 8.83 -0.70
CA GLU A 2 2.65 8.09 0.23
C GLU A 2 3.46 6.95 -0.38
N PHE A 3 3.15 6.53 -1.61
CA PHE A 3 3.85 5.43 -2.29
C PHE A 3 5.29 5.76 -2.71
N PHE A 4 5.64 7.03 -2.92
CA PHE A 4 6.98 7.41 -3.36
C PHE A 4 7.83 7.91 -2.19
N GLN A 5 9.04 7.40 -2.07
CA GLN A 5 10.00 7.80 -1.03
C GLN A 5 10.63 9.16 -1.31
N ARG A 6 11.00 9.39 -2.59
CA ARG A 6 11.56 10.67 -3.07
C ARG A 6 10.45 11.71 -3.18
N HIS A 7 10.70 12.90 -2.64
CA HIS A 7 9.71 13.98 -2.63
C HIS A 7 9.40 14.46 -4.05
N GLU A 8 10.42 14.56 -4.90
CA GLU A 8 10.30 15.02 -6.29
C GLU A 8 9.36 14.10 -7.08
N ASN A 9 9.46 12.78 -6.87
CA ASN A 9 8.54 11.83 -7.52
C ASN A 9 7.09 11.96 -7.02
N ARG A 10 6.89 12.28 -5.72
CA ARG A 10 5.55 12.54 -5.18
C ARG A 10 4.95 13.78 -5.83
N GLU A 11 5.74 14.84 -5.93
CA GLU A 11 5.32 16.13 -6.45
C GLU A 11 5.07 16.05 -7.96
N ILE A 12 5.92 15.37 -8.74
CA ILE A 12 5.68 15.08 -10.16
C ILE A 12 4.30 14.40 -10.33
N PHE A 13 4.02 13.38 -9.53
CA PHE A 13 2.76 12.64 -9.63
C PHE A 13 1.55 13.50 -9.20
N ALA A 14 1.69 14.32 -8.15
CA ALA A 14 0.65 15.23 -7.71
C ALA A 14 0.32 16.28 -8.80
N ARG A 15 1.34 16.93 -9.35
CA ARG A 15 1.19 17.88 -10.46
C ARG A 15 0.55 17.24 -11.70
N TRP A 16 0.91 16.00 -11.98
CA TRP A 16 0.33 15.25 -13.09
C TRP A 16 -1.17 14.97 -12.88
N LEU A 17 -1.58 14.60 -11.66
CA LEU A 17 -2.99 14.43 -11.32
C LEU A 17 -3.77 15.75 -11.38
N ASP A 18 -3.16 16.84 -10.91
CA ASP A 18 -3.76 18.18 -10.92
C ASP A 18 -3.99 18.71 -12.34
N ALA A 19 -3.11 18.37 -13.29
CA ALA A 19 -3.25 18.74 -14.70
C ALA A 19 -4.51 18.13 -15.34
N GLY A 20 -5.03 17.03 -14.78
CA GLY A 20 -6.27 16.41 -15.21
C GLY A 20 -6.16 15.57 -16.51
N PRO A 21 -7.20 14.79 -16.82
CA PRO A 21 -7.23 13.98 -18.04
C PRO A 21 -7.50 14.82 -19.29
N GLY A 22 -7.09 14.32 -20.46
CA GLY A 22 -7.44 14.89 -21.77
C GLY A 22 -6.40 15.81 -22.40
N LEU A 23 -5.32 16.12 -21.69
CA LEU A 23 -4.18 16.87 -22.21
C LEU A 23 -3.24 15.98 -23.04
N GLY A 24 -2.61 16.56 -24.06
CA GLY A 24 -1.54 15.93 -24.82
C GLY A 24 -0.26 15.77 -23.97
N LYS A 25 0.66 14.92 -24.42
CA LYS A 25 1.93 14.66 -23.71
C LYS A 25 2.69 15.95 -23.38
N ASP A 26 2.86 16.84 -24.35
CA ASP A 26 3.67 18.04 -24.18
C ASP A 26 2.98 19.06 -23.28
N GLU A 27 1.64 19.14 -23.34
CA GLU A 27 0.83 19.95 -22.44
C GLU A 27 0.91 19.45 -20.99
N ILE A 28 0.86 18.13 -20.79
CA ILE A 28 1.07 17.50 -19.48
C ILE A 28 2.47 17.83 -18.96
N LEU A 29 3.50 17.68 -19.78
CA LEU A 29 4.88 17.98 -19.36
C LEU A 29 5.03 19.45 -18.97
N ALA A 30 4.44 20.38 -19.74
CA ALA A 30 4.43 21.80 -19.39
C ALA A 30 3.69 22.06 -18.06
N ALA A 31 2.53 21.43 -17.85
CA ALA A 31 1.76 21.56 -16.62
C ALA A 31 2.53 21.04 -15.38
N VAL A 32 3.28 19.94 -15.53
CA VAL A 32 4.09 19.37 -14.44
C VAL A 32 5.33 20.24 -14.15
N ARG A 33 5.96 20.81 -15.19
CA ARG A 33 7.10 21.74 -15.03
C ARG A 33 6.71 23.06 -14.36
N ARG A 34 5.47 23.53 -14.56
CA ARG A 34 5.03 24.87 -14.10
C ARG A 34 6.02 25.95 -14.59
N ASP A 35 6.55 26.77 -13.70
CA ASP A 35 7.47 27.87 -14.01
C ASP A 35 8.95 27.44 -14.10
N GLY A 36 9.28 26.16 -13.86
CA GLY A 36 10.46 25.50 -14.44
C GLY A 36 11.84 25.72 -13.81
N ASP A 37 11.95 26.07 -12.53
CA ASP A 37 13.26 26.21 -11.85
C ASP A 37 13.26 25.60 -10.44
N ASP A 38 12.86 24.32 -10.35
CA ASP A 38 12.84 23.57 -9.09
C ASP A 38 13.41 22.16 -9.24
N GLU A 39 13.71 21.54 -8.10
CA GLU A 39 14.25 20.16 -8.01
C GLU A 39 13.33 19.13 -8.68
N VAL A 40 12.02 19.42 -8.72
CA VAL A 40 10.98 18.61 -9.35
C VAL A 40 11.11 18.63 -10.87
N THR A 41 11.38 19.79 -11.44
CA THR A 41 11.64 19.98 -12.88
C THR A 41 12.90 19.23 -13.29
N GLY A 42 14.00 19.37 -12.54
CA GLY A 42 15.24 18.63 -12.82
C GLY A 42 15.06 17.11 -12.77
N GLN A 43 14.27 16.60 -11.80
CA GLN A 43 13.94 15.18 -11.73
C GLN A 43 13.04 14.74 -12.89
N LEU A 44 12.09 15.57 -13.33
CA LEU A 44 11.23 15.28 -14.47
C LEU A 44 12.04 15.18 -15.77
N ASP A 45 13.01 16.08 -15.96
CA ASP A 45 13.95 16.05 -17.08
C ASP A 45 14.72 14.73 -17.10
N LEU A 46 15.35 14.38 -15.98
CA LEU A 46 16.09 13.12 -15.84
C LEU A 46 15.22 11.89 -16.15
N LEU A 47 13.95 11.89 -15.73
CA LEU A 47 13.02 10.79 -16.02
C LEU A 47 12.58 10.76 -17.49
N SER A 48 12.44 11.93 -18.12
CA SER A 48 12.02 12.06 -19.52
C SER A 48 13.09 11.60 -20.50
N GLU A 49 14.36 11.76 -20.12
CA GLU A 49 15.51 11.32 -20.92
C GLU A 49 15.80 9.82 -20.78
N LYS A 50 15.25 9.15 -19.76
CA LYS A 50 15.51 7.72 -19.56
C LYS A 50 14.89 6.90 -20.69
N PRO A 51 15.70 6.10 -21.41
CA PRO A 51 15.18 5.23 -22.45
C PRO A 51 14.26 4.18 -21.82
N LEU A 52 13.05 4.07 -22.35
CA LEU A 52 12.13 3.00 -21.99
C LEU A 52 12.46 1.75 -22.83
N ILE A 53 12.36 0.58 -22.20
CA ILE A 53 12.43 -0.69 -22.92
C ILE A 53 11.26 -0.72 -23.91
N PRO A 54 11.48 -1.05 -25.20
CA PRO A 54 10.41 -1.18 -26.16
C PRO A 54 9.50 -2.33 -25.72
N LEU A 55 8.26 -1.99 -25.37
CA LEU A 55 7.20 -2.94 -25.02
C LEU A 55 5.99 -2.67 -25.92
N ASP A 56 5.34 -3.75 -26.36
CA ASP A 56 4.02 -3.65 -26.97
C ASP A 56 2.99 -3.12 -25.97
N THR A 57 1.81 -2.74 -26.46
CA THR A 57 0.78 -2.08 -25.64
C THR A 57 0.30 -2.94 -24.48
N ASN A 58 0.16 -4.26 -24.68
CA ASN A 58 -0.33 -5.16 -23.64
C ASN A 58 0.75 -5.39 -22.57
N SER A 59 1.99 -5.62 -23.02
CA SER A 59 3.14 -5.75 -22.11
C SER A 59 3.37 -4.48 -21.29
N ARG A 60 3.19 -3.29 -21.88
CA ARG A 60 3.31 -2.01 -21.16
C ARG A 60 2.26 -1.86 -20.06
N ALA A 61 1.01 -2.20 -20.34
CA ALA A 61 -0.07 -2.16 -19.35
C ALA A 61 0.20 -3.13 -18.19
N ALA A 62 0.62 -4.37 -18.51
CA ALA A 62 0.97 -5.36 -17.51
C ALA A 62 2.15 -4.91 -16.62
N SER A 63 3.23 -4.39 -17.22
CA SER A 63 4.37 -3.86 -16.47
C SER A 63 3.99 -2.68 -15.57
N LEU A 64 3.09 -1.80 -16.02
CA LEU A 64 2.61 -0.68 -15.20
C LEU A 64 1.82 -1.18 -13.98
N LEU A 65 0.92 -2.15 -14.16
CA LEU A 65 0.16 -2.77 -13.07
C LEU A 65 1.08 -3.50 -12.08
N GLU A 66 2.10 -4.19 -12.56
CA GLU A 66 3.10 -4.83 -11.70
C GLU A 66 3.84 -3.80 -10.83
N VAL A 67 4.29 -2.70 -11.42
CA VAL A 67 4.95 -1.61 -10.69
C VAL A 67 4.01 -1.00 -9.64
N ALA A 68 2.75 -0.74 -10.00
CA ALA A 68 1.76 -0.24 -9.05
C ALA A 68 1.55 -1.21 -7.88
N SER A 69 1.42 -2.51 -8.16
CA SER A 69 1.22 -3.56 -7.16
C SER A 69 2.40 -3.63 -6.19
N ARG A 70 3.64 -3.53 -6.70
CA ARG A 70 4.86 -3.51 -5.87
C ARG A 70 4.96 -2.26 -4.99
N LEU A 71 4.51 -1.10 -5.49
CA LEU A 71 4.47 0.12 -4.69
C LEU A 71 3.45 0.01 -3.55
N GLU A 72 2.28 -0.57 -3.83
CA GLU A 72 1.24 -0.83 -2.84
C GLU A 72 1.71 -1.83 -1.78
N GLU A 73 2.29 -2.96 -2.19
CA GLU A 73 2.82 -3.97 -1.27
C GLU A 73 3.87 -3.38 -0.33
N ARG A 74 4.79 -2.56 -0.85
CA ARG A 74 5.77 -1.86 -0.02
C ARG A 74 5.11 -0.92 0.98
N ASN A 75 4.09 -0.17 0.56
CA ASN A 75 3.36 0.73 1.44
C ASN A 75 2.68 -0.03 2.58
N LEU A 76 2.01 -1.15 2.28
CA LEU A 76 1.36 -2.00 3.27
C LEU A 76 2.36 -2.57 4.28
N ARG A 77 3.55 -2.99 3.83
CA ARG A 77 4.63 -3.45 4.72
C ARG A 77 5.14 -2.36 5.66
N ASN A 78 5.25 -1.12 5.17
CA ASN A 78 5.64 0.01 6.00
C ASN A 78 4.58 0.32 7.06
N LEU A 79 3.30 0.39 6.68
CA LEU A 79 2.19 0.61 7.60
C LEU A 79 2.14 -0.46 8.70
N LYS A 80 2.31 -1.73 8.32
CA LYS A 80 2.39 -2.83 9.28
C LYS A 80 3.57 -2.68 10.25
N SER A 81 4.70 -2.18 9.78
CA SER A 81 5.88 -1.96 10.64
C SER A 81 5.64 -0.81 11.62
N GLU A 82 5.00 0.28 11.17
CA GLU A 82 4.60 1.39 12.04
C GLU A 82 3.57 0.95 13.09
N GLU A 83 2.59 0.13 12.70
CA GLU A 83 1.61 -0.45 13.63
C GLU A 83 2.29 -1.25 14.75
N VAL A 84 3.26 -2.11 14.41
CA VAL A 84 4.02 -2.88 15.39
C VAL A 84 4.77 -1.97 16.37
N ILE A 85 5.37 -0.88 15.88
CA ILE A 85 6.05 0.10 16.74
C ILE A 85 5.05 0.76 17.68
N ARG A 86 3.91 1.23 17.15
CA ARG A 86 2.86 1.88 17.97
C ARG A 86 2.32 0.95 19.05
N PHE A 87 2.09 -0.33 18.74
CA PHE A 87 1.67 -1.32 19.72
C PHE A 87 2.74 -1.65 20.77
N ALA A 88 4.02 -1.54 20.43
CA ALA A 88 5.09 -1.71 21.41
C ALA A 88 5.25 -0.48 22.33
N GLU A 89 5.09 0.72 21.79
CA GLU A 89 5.26 1.99 22.52
C GLU A 89 4.04 2.34 23.37
N SER A 90 2.84 2.08 22.86
CA SER A 90 1.57 2.27 23.55
C SER A 90 0.68 1.07 23.27
N PRO A 91 0.89 -0.04 24.01
CA PRO A 91 0.00 -1.19 23.93
C PRO A 91 -1.44 -0.73 24.08
N PRO A 92 -2.37 -1.26 23.26
CA PRO A 92 -3.76 -0.87 23.37
C PRO A 92 -4.25 -1.25 24.76
N ASP A 93 -4.98 -0.34 25.39
CA ASP A 93 -5.62 -0.62 26.66
C ASP A 93 -6.77 -1.61 26.40
N LEU A 94 -6.53 -2.88 26.71
CA LEU A 94 -7.51 -3.94 26.56
C LEU A 94 -8.42 -4.06 27.81
N GLU A 95 -8.26 -3.17 28.80
CA GLU A 95 -8.95 -3.28 30.09
C GLU A 95 -10.39 -2.75 30.09
N ASP A 96 -10.86 -2.09 29.02
CA ASP A 96 -12.16 -1.42 29.01
C ASP A 96 -13.37 -2.31 28.61
N GLY A 97 -13.28 -3.64 28.74
CA GLY A 97 -14.41 -4.57 28.56
C GLY A 97 -15.07 -4.57 27.16
N GLU A 98 -14.60 -3.73 26.23
CA GLU A 98 -15.12 -3.57 24.85
C GLU A 98 -15.03 -4.87 24.02
N HIS A 99 -14.26 -5.85 24.50
CA HIS A 99 -14.00 -7.10 23.80
C HIS A 99 -14.43 -8.34 24.60
N ASP A 100 -15.18 -8.17 25.69
CA ASP A 100 -15.66 -9.28 26.52
C ASP A 100 -16.50 -10.28 25.74
N ASP A 101 -17.29 -9.81 24.78
CA ASP A 101 -18.08 -10.66 23.90
C ASP A 101 -17.20 -11.52 22.98
N ILE A 102 -16.08 -10.96 22.49
CA ILE A 102 -15.10 -11.67 21.65
C ILE A 102 -14.36 -12.71 22.50
N LEU A 103 -13.97 -12.36 23.72
CA LEU A 103 -13.34 -13.28 24.68
C LEU A 103 -14.28 -14.43 25.04
N ARG A 104 -15.55 -14.14 25.31
CA ARG A 104 -16.58 -15.14 25.62
C ARG A 104 -16.80 -16.09 24.45
N LEU A 105 -16.89 -15.56 23.23
CA LEU A 105 -17.04 -16.37 22.01
C LEU A 105 -15.83 -17.30 21.82
N ASN A 106 -14.61 -16.78 21.95
CA ASN A 106 -13.39 -17.57 21.80
C ASN A 106 -13.27 -18.69 22.85
N GLN A 107 -13.66 -18.42 24.10
CA GLN A 107 -13.72 -19.45 25.14
C GLN A 107 -14.75 -20.54 24.80
N GLN A 108 -15.90 -20.16 24.25
CA GLN A 108 -16.95 -21.09 23.86
C GLN A 108 -16.52 -21.97 22.67
N ILE A 109 -15.83 -21.39 21.67
CA ILE A 109 -15.22 -22.13 20.56
C ILE A 109 -14.21 -23.15 21.09
N LYS A 110 -13.30 -22.73 21.99
CA LYS A 110 -12.29 -23.60 22.58
C LYS A 110 -12.90 -24.77 23.36
N LYS A 111 -13.98 -24.52 24.11
CA LYS A 111 -14.75 -25.58 24.79
C LYS A 111 -15.35 -26.57 23.79
N ASN A 112 -15.98 -26.07 22.72
CA ASN A 112 -16.58 -26.91 21.69
C ASN A 112 -15.54 -27.74 20.93
N GLU A 113 -14.35 -27.20 20.70
CA GLU A 113 -13.23 -27.96 20.12
C GLU A 113 -12.69 -29.04 21.05
N GLY A 114 -12.62 -28.78 22.35
CA GLY A 114 -12.25 -29.78 23.35
C GLY A 114 -13.25 -30.94 23.38
N LEU A 115 -14.55 -30.63 23.34
CA LEU A 115 -15.62 -31.63 23.30
C LEU A 115 -15.58 -32.48 22.02
N ARG A 116 -15.36 -31.86 20.86
CA ARG A 116 -15.18 -32.60 19.59
C ARG A 116 -13.97 -33.52 19.64
N ARG A 117 -12.85 -33.07 20.21
CA ARG A 117 -11.65 -33.92 20.37
C ARG A 117 -11.88 -35.10 21.31
N GLY A 118 -12.58 -34.88 22.43
CA GLY A 118 -12.96 -35.95 23.36
C GLY A 118 -13.91 -36.98 22.73
N GLN A 119 -14.91 -36.52 21.97
CA GLN A 119 -15.83 -37.41 21.27
C GLN A 119 -15.14 -38.26 20.21
N VAL A 120 -14.23 -37.70 19.40
CA VAL A 120 -13.45 -38.47 18.41
C VAL A 120 -12.62 -39.59 19.06
N GLN A 121 -12.23 -39.43 20.32
CA GLN A 121 -11.45 -40.41 21.07
C GLN A 121 -12.31 -41.58 21.61
N GLU A 122 -13.58 -41.34 21.95
CA GLU A 122 -14.50 -42.39 22.44
C GLU A 122 -15.06 -43.29 21.31
N ILE A 123 -15.11 -42.81 20.06
CA ILE A 123 -15.57 -43.61 18.89
C ILE A 123 -14.48 -44.51 18.30
N SER A 124 -13.24 -44.45 18.81
CA SER A 124 -12.11 -45.27 18.35
C SER A 124 -11.73 -46.39 19.35
N GLY A 125 -12.60 -46.67 20.34
CA GLY A 125 -12.43 -47.73 21.33
C GLY A 125 -13.21 -48.99 21.01
#